data_AF-A0A8S3JUU0-F1
#
_entry.id   AF-A0A8S3JUU0-F1
#
_cell.length_a   1.000
_cell.length_b   1.000
_cell.length_c   1.000
_cell.angle_alpha   90.00
_cell.angle_beta   90.00
_cell.angle_gamma   90.00
#
_symmetry.space_group_name_H-M   'P 1'
#
loop_
_entity.id
_entity.type
_entity.pdbx_description
1 polymer ?
#
loop_
_entity_poly.entity_id
_entity_poly.type
_entity_poly.pdbx_seq_one_letter_code
_entity_poly.pdbx_strand_id
1 'polypeptide(L)'
;VKHEQKIDCGGGYVKVYPSDTNQNEITGDSPYHIMFGPDICGYDKKKVHVIFTYKGKNLLTKKDIKCKDDEFTHLYTLILNSDNTYEVRIDGEKVESGKLEEDWDFTVPKRIPDPNAKKPSDWVDEEKIDDSTDTKPEDWEKPEHIPDP
;
A
#
# COMPACT_ATOMS: atom_id res chain seq x y z
N VAL A 1 3.26 22.67 6.47
CA VAL A 1 4.37 22.57 5.49
C VAL A 1 3.99 23.37 4.26
N LYS A 2 4.92 24.14 3.69
CA LYS A 2 4.70 24.93 2.46
C LYS A 2 5.87 24.64 1.52
N HIS A 3 5.59 24.21 0.29
CA HIS A 3 6.61 23.93 -0.72
C HIS A 3 6.57 25.01 -1.83
N GLU A 4 7.00 26.23 -1.51
CA GLU A 4 6.98 27.39 -2.43
C GLU A 4 7.83 27.22 -3.69
N GLN A 5 8.82 26.32 -3.63
CA GLN A 5 9.82 26.13 -4.67
C GLN A 5 9.39 25.20 -5.81
N LYS A 6 8.11 24.83 -5.90
CA LYS A 6 7.59 23.79 -6.82
C LYS A 6 8.42 22.50 -6.74
N ILE A 7 8.36 21.88 -5.57
CA ILE A 7 9.20 20.72 -5.25
C ILE A 7 8.90 19.55 -6.20
N ASP A 8 9.96 18.98 -6.80
CA ASP A 8 9.86 17.76 -7.61
C ASP A 8 10.14 16.51 -6.76
N CYS A 9 11.17 16.54 -5.92
CA CYS A 9 11.44 15.48 -4.95
C CYS A 9 12.02 16.01 -3.62
N GLY A 10 11.35 15.70 -2.51
CA GLY A 10 11.78 15.93 -1.14
C GLY A 10 10.68 15.64 -0.10
N GLY A 11 11.11 15.42 1.14
CA GLY A 11 10.24 15.14 2.28
C GLY A 11 9.96 16.38 3.13
N GLY A 12 8.72 16.49 3.60
CA GLY A 12 8.26 17.51 4.55
C GLY A 12 7.75 16.94 5.87
N TYR A 13 8.19 15.73 6.24
CA TYR A 13 7.75 15.01 7.43
C TYR A 13 8.61 15.33 8.66
N VAL A 14 8.04 15.06 9.83
CA VAL A 14 8.73 15.12 11.13
C VAL A 14 8.97 13.72 11.67
N LYS A 15 9.99 13.57 12.52
CA LYS A 15 10.27 12.37 13.29
C LYS A 15 10.21 12.69 14.79
N VAL A 16 9.52 11.85 15.55
CA VAL A 16 9.45 11.90 17.01
C VAL A 16 10.46 10.90 17.56
N TYR A 17 11.49 11.40 18.23
CA TYR A 17 12.60 10.59 18.74
C TYR A 17 12.42 10.20 20.22
N PRO A 18 13.07 9.10 20.67
CA PRO A 18 13.22 8.79 22.08
C PRO A 18 13.89 9.92 22.88
N SER A 19 13.60 10.02 24.18
CA SER A 19 14.12 11.10 25.04
C SER A 19 15.64 11.06 25.23
N ASP A 20 16.26 9.91 25.05
CA ASP A 20 17.70 9.64 25.19
C ASP A 20 18.49 9.82 23.88
N THR A 21 17.84 10.30 22.82
CA THR A 21 18.49 10.52 21.52
C THR A 21 19.50 11.67 21.58
N ASN A 22 20.76 11.41 21.20
CA ASN A 22 21.75 12.46 21.02
C ASN A 22 21.44 13.29 19.76
N GLN A 23 20.99 14.52 19.97
CA GLN A 23 20.55 15.40 18.87
C GLN A 23 21.68 15.76 17.88
N ASN A 24 22.94 15.78 18.34
CA ASN A 24 24.08 16.10 17.49
C ASN A 24 24.48 14.96 16.54
N GLU A 25 23.96 13.75 16.78
CA GLU A 25 24.27 12.52 16.03
C GLU A 25 23.06 12.00 15.24
N ILE A 26 21.99 12.81 15.11
CA ILE A 26 20.81 12.43 14.35
C ILE A 26 21.15 12.32 12.86
N THR A 27 20.80 11.18 12.28
CA THR A 27 20.91 10.86 10.86
C THR A 27 19.58 10.33 10.32
N GLY A 28 19.54 10.01 9.02
CA GLY A 28 18.38 9.35 8.39
C GLY A 28 18.01 8.01 9.04
N ASP A 29 19.01 7.29 9.56
CA ASP A 29 18.86 5.94 10.12
C ASP A 29 18.66 5.93 11.65
N SER A 30 18.73 7.09 12.30
CA SER A 30 18.51 7.19 13.75
C SER A 30 17.12 6.67 14.14
N PRO A 31 17.01 5.87 15.21
CA PRO A 31 15.76 5.28 15.63
C PRO A 31 14.77 6.35 16.10
N TYR A 32 13.55 6.31 15.59
CA TYR A 32 12.46 7.20 15.97
C TYR A 32 11.25 6.36 16.43
N HIS A 33 10.30 6.96 17.14
CA HIS A 33 9.03 6.32 17.48
C HIS A 33 7.98 6.47 16.37
N ILE A 34 7.88 7.68 15.82
CA ILE A 34 6.87 8.05 14.82
C ILE A 34 7.53 8.90 13.74
N MET A 35 7.23 8.63 12.47
CA MET A 35 7.50 9.55 11.36
C MET A 35 6.17 9.91 10.71
N PHE A 36 5.89 11.22 10.58
CA PHE A 36 4.63 11.72 10.05
C PHE A 36 4.81 12.94 9.16
N GLY A 37 4.19 12.94 7.99
CA GLY A 37 4.04 14.11 7.13
C GLY A 37 4.23 13.83 5.64
N PRO A 38 4.15 14.86 4.78
CA PRO A 38 4.18 14.71 3.34
C PRO A 38 5.55 14.27 2.83
N ASP A 39 5.55 13.47 1.77
CA ASP A 39 6.72 13.05 1.01
C ASP A 39 6.36 13.05 -0.48
N ILE A 40 7.09 13.87 -1.23
CA ILE A 40 6.88 14.09 -2.66
C ILE A 40 8.15 13.64 -3.35
N CYS A 41 8.07 12.74 -4.33
CA CYS A 41 9.19 12.39 -5.19
C CYS A 41 8.72 11.95 -6.56
N GLY A 42 8.70 12.90 -7.49
CA GLY A 42 8.13 12.73 -8.83
C GLY A 42 6.61 12.63 -8.82
N TYR A 43 6.04 12.12 -9.91
CA TYR A 43 4.60 12.04 -10.10
C TYR A 43 3.95 10.93 -9.25
N ASP A 44 4.63 9.80 -9.10
CA ASP A 44 4.03 8.57 -8.54
C ASP A 44 4.11 8.49 -7.01
N LYS A 45 5.03 9.23 -6.38
CA LYS A 45 5.26 9.17 -4.93
C LYS A 45 4.87 10.49 -4.30
N LYS A 46 3.58 10.67 -4.05
CA LYS A 46 3.01 11.85 -3.38
C LYS A 46 2.08 11.40 -2.27
N LYS A 47 2.65 11.15 -1.09
CA LYS A 47 1.90 10.59 0.02
C LYS A 47 2.30 11.17 1.37
N VAL A 48 1.40 11.04 2.33
CA VAL A 48 1.67 11.32 3.74
C VAL A 48 2.20 10.04 4.37
N HIS A 49 3.43 10.05 4.84
CA HIS A 49 3.96 8.97 5.66
C HIS A 49 3.31 9.00 7.03
N VAL A 50 2.94 7.81 7.50
CA VAL A 50 2.54 7.55 8.89
C VAL A 50 3.21 6.24 9.28
N ILE A 51 4.37 6.34 9.91
CA ILE A 51 5.24 5.19 10.20
C ILE A 51 5.43 5.08 11.71
N PHE A 52 5.21 3.87 12.24
CA PHE A 52 5.46 3.54 13.64
C PHE A 52 6.63 2.58 13.76
N THR A 53 7.52 2.85 14.70
CA THR A 53 8.58 1.89 15.04
C THR A 53 8.08 0.95 16.12
N TYR A 54 7.99 -0.34 15.80
CA TYR A 54 7.53 -1.38 16.71
C TYR A 54 8.45 -2.59 16.63
N LYS A 55 8.93 -3.07 17.79
CA LYS A 55 9.87 -4.21 17.90
C LYS A 55 11.09 -4.07 16.97
N GLY A 56 11.65 -2.86 16.88
CA GLY A 56 12.82 -2.55 16.06
C GLY A 56 12.57 -2.50 14.55
N LYS A 57 11.31 -2.53 14.10
CA LYS A 57 10.93 -2.41 12.69
C LYS A 57 10.09 -1.17 12.46
N ASN A 58 10.33 -0.50 11.34
CA ASN A 58 9.52 0.63 10.88
C ASN A 58 8.31 0.09 10.10
N LEU A 59 7.13 0.20 10.68
CA LEU A 59 5.87 -0.25 10.09
C LEU A 59 5.24 0.90 9.31
N LEU A 60 5.16 0.75 7.98
CA LEU A 60 4.49 1.71 7.11
C LEU A 60 2.97 1.48 7.16
N THR A 61 2.21 2.57 7.01
CA THR A 61 0.76 2.48 6.81
C THR A 61 0.44 1.71 5.53
N LYS A 62 -0.58 0.85 5.59
CA LYS A 62 -1.11 0.14 4.42
C LYS A 62 -1.92 1.06 3.50
N LYS A 63 -2.50 2.12 4.07
CA LYS A 63 -3.34 3.06 3.34
C LYS A 63 -2.51 4.11 2.63
N ASP A 64 -2.89 4.43 1.40
CA ASP A 64 -2.26 5.49 0.61
C ASP A 64 -2.97 6.82 0.85
N ILE A 65 -2.33 7.69 1.62
CA ILE A 65 -2.86 9.01 1.98
C ILE A 65 -2.20 10.04 1.07
N LYS A 66 -2.94 10.64 0.14
CA LYS A 66 -2.38 11.65 -0.76
C LYS A 66 -2.00 12.92 -0.01
N CYS A 67 -0.79 13.41 -0.25
CA CYS A 67 -0.38 14.73 0.24
C CYS A 67 -0.78 15.83 -0.75
N LYS A 68 -0.73 17.08 -0.28
CA LYS A 68 -0.89 18.27 -1.13
C LYS A 68 0.44 18.61 -1.78
N ASP A 69 0.42 18.93 -3.06
CA ASP A 69 1.59 19.17 -3.91
C ASP A 69 1.58 20.57 -4.57
N ASP A 70 0.69 21.45 -4.12
CA ASP A 70 0.66 22.85 -4.54
C ASP A 70 1.63 23.73 -3.70
N GLU A 71 1.72 25.00 -4.04
CA GLU A 71 2.67 25.97 -3.44
C GLU A 71 2.12 26.62 -2.15
N PHE A 72 0.91 26.27 -1.71
CA PHE A 72 0.28 26.84 -0.53
C PHE A 72 0.73 26.15 0.77
N THR A 73 0.41 26.81 1.88
CA THR A 73 0.68 26.26 3.21
C THR A 73 -0.40 25.26 3.56
N HIS A 74 0.01 24.03 3.85
CA HIS A 74 -0.89 22.99 4.33
C HIS A 74 -0.59 22.57 5.77
N LEU A 75 -1.64 22.30 6.52
CA LEU A 75 -1.57 21.81 7.90
C LEU A 75 -1.78 20.30 7.92
N TYR A 76 -0.83 19.55 8.47
CA TYR A 76 -0.93 18.10 8.62
C TYR A 76 -1.03 17.76 10.11
N THR A 77 -2.05 16.99 10.48
CA THR A 77 -2.29 16.61 11.88
C THR A 77 -2.44 15.09 11.98
N LEU A 78 -1.70 14.47 12.89
CA LEU A 78 -1.88 13.08 13.29
C LEU A 78 -2.42 13.05 14.72
N ILE A 79 -3.54 12.37 14.93
CA ILE A 79 -4.15 12.16 16.24
C ILE A 79 -4.07 10.67 16.55
N LEU A 80 -3.54 10.33 17.73
CA LEU A 80 -3.45 8.97 18.24
C LEU A 80 -4.19 8.90 19.56
N ASN A 81 -5.15 7.99 19.64
CA ASN A 81 -5.97 7.82 20.83
C ASN A 81 -5.51 6.59 21.62
N SER A 82 -5.78 6.59 22.93
CA SER A 82 -5.42 5.49 23.83
C SER A 82 -6.22 4.20 23.59
N ASP A 83 -7.27 4.25 22.77
CA ASP A 83 -8.10 3.10 22.36
C ASP A 83 -7.58 2.42 21.07
N ASN A 84 -6.33 2.69 20.68
CA ASN A 84 -5.67 2.21 19.47
C ASN A 84 -6.33 2.68 18.15
N THR A 85 -7.08 3.79 18.18
CA THR A 85 -7.54 4.48 16.96
C THR A 85 -6.61 5.62 16.57
N TYR A 86 -6.63 5.96 15.29
CA TYR A 86 -5.89 7.09 14.74
C TYR A 86 -6.75 7.91 13.78
N GLU A 87 -6.35 9.16 13.60
CA GLU A 87 -6.94 10.08 12.62
C GLU A 87 -5.84 10.92 11.97
N VAL A 88 -5.90 11.08 10.65
CA VAL A 88 -5.06 12.00 9.89
C VAL A 88 -5.93 13.11 9.33
N ARG A 89 -5.52 14.36 9.56
CA ARG A 89 -6.16 15.55 8.98
C ARG A 89 -5.21 16.31 8.09
N ILE A 90 -5.76 16.87 7.02
CA ILE A 90 -5.08 17.83 6.15
C ILE A 90 -5.96 19.08 6.11
N ASP A 91 -5.38 20.24 6.44
CA ASP A 91 -6.07 21.53 6.49
C ASP A 91 -7.30 21.55 7.43
N GLY A 92 -7.23 20.75 8.50
CA GLY A 92 -8.29 20.60 9.48
C GLY A 92 -9.37 19.58 9.10
N GLU A 93 -9.39 19.11 7.86
CA GLU A 93 -10.34 18.09 7.40
C GLU A 93 -9.80 16.68 7.64
N LYS A 94 -10.68 15.78 8.10
CA LYS A 94 -10.35 14.36 8.27
C LYS A 94 -10.23 13.67 6.93
N VAL A 95 -9.01 13.29 6.56
CA VAL A 95 -8.73 12.58 5.31
C VAL A 95 -8.60 11.07 5.50
N GLU A 96 -8.22 10.62 6.69
CA GLU A 96 -8.08 9.20 7.02
C GLU A 96 -8.35 8.94 8.51
N SER A 97 -8.92 7.77 8.83
CA SER A 97 -9.09 7.32 10.21
C SER A 97 -9.31 5.81 10.28
N GLY A 98 -8.90 5.20 11.38
CA GLY A 98 -9.11 3.77 11.57
C GLY A 98 -8.50 3.24 12.86
N LYS A 99 -8.27 1.93 12.89
CA LYS A 99 -7.56 1.25 13.98
C LYS A 99 -6.14 0.92 13.57
N LEU A 100 -5.22 1.11 14.51
CA LEU A 100 -3.80 0.85 14.31
C LEU A 100 -3.53 -0.62 13.91
N GLU A 101 -4.24 -1.57 14.50
CA GLU A 101 -4.06 -3.01 14.22
C GLU A 101 -4.54 -3.45 12.82
N GLU A 102 -5.41 -2.68 12.19
CA GLU A 102 -5.95 -2.99 10.86
C GLU A 102 -5.03 -2.41 9.78
N ASP A 103 -4.57 -1.17 9.99
CA ASP A 103 -3.85 -0.39 9.00
C ASP A 103 -2.31 -0.51 9.08
N TRP A 104 -1.78 -1.19 10.09
CA TRP A 104 -0.36 -1.54 10.24
C TRP A 104 -0.16 -3.00 10.70
N ASP A 105 1.00 -3.55 10.40
CA ASP A 105 1.38 -4.92 10.78
C ASP A 105 2.06 -4.99 12.17
N PHE A 106 1.37 -4.53 13.21
CA PHE A 106 1.85 -4.62 14.59
C PHE A 106 1.92 -6.07 15.12
N THR A 107 1.01 -6.92 14.64
CA THR A 107 0.90 -8.31 15.07
C THR A 107 1.08 -9.25 13.90
N VAL A 108 1.42 -10.51 14.19
CA VAL A 108 1.43 -11.56 13.17
C VAL A 108 0.04 -11.69 12.54
N PRO A 109 -0.07 -12.02 11.24
CA PRO A 109 -1.35 -12.18 10.58
C PRO A 109 -2.27 -13.10 11.37
N LYS A 110 -3.52 -12.67 11.62
CA LYS A 110 -4.52 -13.48 12.34
C LYS A 110 -4.85 -14.79 11.62
N ARG A 111 -4.59 -14.87 10.31
CA ARG A 111 -4.76 -16.04 9.47
C ARG A 111 -3.52 -16.22 8.60
N ILE A 112 -2.99 -17.42 8.58
CA ILE A 112 -1.92 -17.84 7.67
C ILE A 112 -2.50 -18.91 6.73
N PRO A 113 -2.07 -18.98 5.45
CA PRO A 113 -2.35 -20.12 4.60
C PRO A 113 -1.85 -21.40 5.26
N ASP A 114 -2.60 -22.51 5.14
CA ASP A 114 -2.15 -23.78 5.70
C ASP A 114 -0.88 -24.24 4.98
N PRO A 115 0.26 -24.40 5.67
CA PRO A 115 1.51 -24.82 5.05
C PRO A 115 1.44 -26.24 4.46
N ASN A 116 0.45 -27.05 4.87
CA ASN A 116 0.23 -28.40 4.34
C ASN A 116 -0.78 -28.43 3.19
N ALA A 117 -1.46 -27.32 2.90
CA ALA A 117 -2.41 -27.26 1.79
C ALA A 117 -1.65 -27.42 0.47
N LYS A 118 -1.85 -28.57 -0.17
CA LYS A 118 -1.43 -28.81 -1.55
C LYS A 118 -2.65 -28.72 -2.43
N LYS A 119 -2.47 -28.10 -3.59
CA LYS A 119 -3.47 -28.18 -4.65
C LYS A 119 -3.72 -29.66 -4.98
N PRO A 120 -4.98 -30.12 -4.96
CA PRO A 120 -5.33 -31.48 -5.38
C PRO A 120 -4.87 -31.75 -6.81
N SER A 121 -4.49 -33.00 -7.10
CA SER A 121 -4.01 -33.39 -8.44
C SER A 121 -5.11 -33.35 -9.52
N ASP A 122 -6.37 -33.39 -9.09
CA ASP A 122 -7.58 -33.31 -9.90
C ASP A 122 -8.12 -31.88 -10.03
N TRP A 123 -7.39 -30.88 -9.55
CA TRP A 123 -7.81 -29.49 -9.65
C TRP A 123 -7.60 -28.94 -11.07
N VAL A 124 -8.70 -28.76 -11.80
CA VAL A 124 -8.70 -28.19 -13.15
C VAL A 124 -8.67 -26.67 -13.06
N ASP A 125 -7.62 -26.04 -13.62
CA ASP A 125 -7.52 -24.57 -13.76
C ASP A 125 -8.12 -24.04 -15.06
N GLU A 126 -8.38 -24.93 -16.00
CA GLU A 126 -8.86 -24.57 -17.33
C GLU A 126 -10.33 -24.15 -17.25
N GLU A 127 -10.61 -22.90 -17.61
CA GLU A 127 -11.97 -22.33 -17.62
C GLU A 127 -12.85 -22.97 -18.70
N LYS A 128 -12.24 -23.56 -19.73
CA LYS A 128 -12.93 -24.25 -20.82
C LYS A 128 -12.30 -25.63 -21.01
N ILE A 129 -13.15 -26.63 -21.07
CA ILE A 129 -12.78 -28.01 -21.42
C ILE A 129 -13.46 -28.38 -22.74
N ASP A 130 -12.80 -29.21 -23.54
CA ASP A 130 -13.43 -29.76 -24.74
C ASP A 130 -14.59 -30.68 -24.33
N ASP A 131 -15.70 -30.59 -25.07
CA ASP A 131 -16.88 -31.42 -24.81
C ASP A 131 -16.55 -32.88 -25.14
N SER A 132 -16.51 -33.72 -24.10
CA SER A 132 -16.21 -35.16 -24.23
C SER A 132 -17.22 -35.95 -25.08
N THR A 133 -18.39 -35.38 -25.36
CA THR A 133 -19.43 -35.99 -26.20
C THR A 133 -19.41 -35.49 -27.64
N ASP A 134 -18.59 -34.46 -27.92
CA ASP A 134 -18.45 -33.93 -29.26
C ASP A 134 -17.40 -34.74 -30.03
N THR A 135 -17.84 -35.37 -31.12
CA THR A 135 -16.98 -36.07 -32.05
C THR A 135 -16.91 -35.26 -33.32
N LYS A 136 -15.69 -34.96 -33.80
CA LYS A 136 -15.49 -34.27 -35.08
C LYS A 136 -16.39 -34.91 -36.16
N PRO A 137 -17.40 -34.19 -36.69
CA PRO A 137 -18.32 -34.77 -37.67
C PRO A 137 -17.60 -35.02 -38.99
N GLU A 138 -18.07 -36.00 -39.77
CA GLU A 138 -17.44 -36.40 -41.05
C GLU A 138 -17.37 -35.24 -42.07
N ASP A 139 -18.27 -34.26 -41.98
CA ASP A 139 -18.34 -33.07 -42.85
C ASP A 139 -17.58 -31.83 -42.28
N TRP A 140 -16.76 -32.04 -41.25
CA TRP A 140 -15.97 -30.95 -40.65
C TRP A 140 -14.78 -30.54 -41.53
N GLU A 141 -14.23 -31.46 -42.32
CA GLU A 141 -13.18 -31.15 -43.29
C GLU A 141 -13.80 -30.75 -44.63
N LYS A 142 -14.07 -29.45 -44.77
CA LYS A 142 -14.44 -28.89 -46.06
C LYS A 142 -13.17 -28.64 -46.88
N PRO A 143 -13.15 -29.00 -48.17
CA PRO A 143 -12.05 -28.65 -49.05
C PRO A 143 -11.92 -27.12 -49.11
N GLU A 144 -10.69 -26.62 -49.01
CA GLU A 144 -10.37 -25.18 -49.00
C GLU A 144 -10.87 -24.45 -50.26
N HIS A 145 -11.07 -25.19 -51.35
CA HIS A 145 -11.67 -24.71 -52.58
C HIS A 145 -12.83 -25.60 -53.03
N ILE A 146 -13.99 -24.98 -53.19
CA ILE A 146 -15.18 -25.55 -53.83
C ILE A 146 -15.38 -24.89 -55.21
N PRO A 147 -15.69 -25.65 -56.27
CA PRO A 147 -15.99 -25.08 -57.58
C PRO A 147 -17.29 -24.26 -57.55
N ASP A 148 -17.30 -23.16 -58.29
CA ASP A 148 -18.46 -22.25 -58.43
C ASP A 148 -19.59 -22.93 -59.25
N PRO A 149 -20.84 -22.99 -58.75
CA PRO A 149 -21.95 -23.72 -59.38
C PRO A 149 -22.48 -23.18 -60.72
#